data_AF-A0A960JW85-F1
#
_entry.id   AF-A0A960JW85-F1
#
_cell.length_a   1.000
_cell.length_b   1.000
_cell.length_c   1.000
_cell.angle_alpha   90.00
_cell.angle_beta   90.00
_cell.angle_gamma   90.00
#
_symmetry.space_group_name_H-M   'P 1'
#
loop_
_entity.id
_entity.type
_entity.pdbx_description
1 polymer ?
#
loop_
_entity_poly.entity_id
_entity_poly.type
_entity_poly.pdbx_seq_one_letter_code
_entity_poly.pdbx_strand_id
1 'polypeptide(L)'
;VATVDGEQIGAGQLVDGFANGWQINSENSSVVVELNFVPQRRVNLALVLSAISILGCAIVAMVGSRSRQEELDDLATSPLYSTTRAPLSVALATALAIGLLATLVLGLIPGALVGLLGFFATWHRWARAAMGWLPLLLVSSGVLWVGGLISRYTIAPGMEWVVELNRAHQIVLVGIVSVAMVVLVEGVCTRFVPSSPQISPESSEVAQDLP
;
A
#
# COMPACT_ATOMS: atom_id res chain seq x y z
N VAL A 1 1.30 13.38 30.24
CA VAL A 1 1.63 13.91 31.58
C VAL A 1 1.40 15.40 31.53
N ALA A 2 0.68 15.96 32.51
CA ALA A 2 0.47 17.40 32.63
C ALA A 2 1.33 17.94 33.78
N THR A 3 1.97 19.08 33.56
CA THR A 3 2.78 19.79 34.56
C THR A 3 2.41 21.27 34.59
N VAL A 4 2.40 21.87 35.77
CA VAL A 4 2.20 23.31 36.02
C VAL A 4 3.45 23.84 36.68
N ASP A 5 4.10 24.84 36.08
CA ASP A 5 5.35 25.44 36.57
C ASP A 5 6.44 24.40 36.95
N GLY A 6 6.46 23.27 36.23
CA GLY A 6 7.39 22.15 36.45
C GLY A 6 6.91 21.05 37.40
N GLU A 7 5.79 21.23 38.10
CA GLU A 7 5.23 20.25 39.04
C GLU A 7 4.08 19.43 38.42
N GLN A 8 4.02 18.12 38.70
CA GLN A 8 2.98 17.25 38.15
C GLN A 8 1.63 17.49 38.82
N ILE A 9 0.61 17.79 38.02
CA ILE A 9 -0.76 18.11 38.48
C ILE A 9 -1.63 16.85 38.71
N GLY A 10 -1.03 15.66 38.68
CA GLY A 10 -1.71 14.38 38.88
C GLY A 10 -2.38 13.80 37.62
N ALA A 11 -3.18 12.75 37.82
CA ALA A 11 -3.92 12.07 36.76
C ALA A 11 -5.11 12.92 36.28
N GLY A 12 -5.36 12.92 34.97
CA GLY A 12 -6.50 13.63 34.38
C GLY A 12 -7.82 13.02 34.82
N GLN A 13 -8.82 13.87 35.06
CA GLN A 13 -10.19 13.46 35.31
C GLN A 13 -11.00 13.48 34.02
N LEU A 14 -11.95 12.57 33.88
CA LEU A 14 -12.84 12.55 32.72
C LEU A 14 -13.94 13.61 32.90
N VAL A 15 -13.96 14.59 32.01
CA VAL A 15 -14.97 15.65 31.92
C VAL A 15 -15.95 15.28 30.79
N ASP A 16 -17.24 15.39 31.09
CA ASP A 16 -18.36 15.11 30.17
C ASP A 16 -18.34 13.72 29.51
N GLY A 17 -17.60 12.78 30.09
CA GLY A 17 -17.51 11.39 29.59
C GLY A 17 -16.58 11.18 28.40
N PHE A 18 -15.89 12.22 27.89
CA PHE A 18 -14.99 12.08 26.73
C PHE A 18 -13.71 12.93 26.79
N ALA A 19 -13.66 13.99 27.60
CA ALA A 19 -12.51 14.89 27.66
C ALA A 19 -11.64 14.59 28.89
N ASN A 20 -10.32 14.69 28.75
CA ASN A 20 -9.43 14.68 29.92
C ASN A 20 -9.26 16.11 30.41
N GLY A 21 -9.63 16.37 31.67
CA GLY A 21 -9.50 17.65 32.35
C GLY A 21 -8.57 17.56 33.55
N TRP A 22 -7.94 18.69 33.85
CA TRP A 22 -7.15 18.88 35.07
C TRP A 22 -7.66 20.15 35.74
N GLN A 23 -7.95 20.06 37.04
CA GLN A 23 -8.35 21.24 37.81
C GLN A 23 -7.09 22.03 38.16
N ILE A 24 -7.05 23.29 37.73
CA ILE A 24 -5.96 24.21 38.03
C ILE A 24 -6.50 25.23 39.03
N ASN A 25 -6.03 25.16 40.28
CA ASN A 25 -6.30 26.20 41.28
C ASN A 25 -5.19 27.23 41.19
N SER A 26 -5.45 28.34 40.51
CA SER A 26 -4.49 29.43 40.33
C SER A 26 -4.81 30.57 41.30
N GLU A 27 -4.00 30.75 42.34
CA GLU A 27 -4.03 31.98 43.16
C GLU A 27 -3.22 33.12 42.52
N ASN A 28 -2.38 32.81 41.52
CA ASN A 28 -1.54 33.76 40.79
C ASN A 28 -2.17 34.19 39.45
N SER A 29 -1.73 35.31 38.89
CA SER A 29 -2.29 35.91 37.66
C SER A 29 -1.83 35.26 36.35
N SER A 30 -0.80 34.41 36.37
CA SER A 30 -0.32 33.66 35.20
C SER A 30 0.25 32.30 35.61
N VAL A 31 -0.19 31.23 34.95
CA VAL A 31 0.30 29.85 35.16
C VAL A 31 0.64 29.25 33.80
N VAL A 32 1.82 28.62 33.69
CA VAL A 32 2.23 27.91 32.48
C VAL A 32 1.88 26.43 32.64
N VAL A 33 1.07 25.91 31.72
CA VAL A 33 0.66 24.50 31.68
C VAL A 33 1.35 23.80 30.52
N GLU A 34 2.13 22.78 30.83
CA GLU A 34 2.77 21.92 29.83
C GLU A 34 2.06 20.57 29.75
N LEU A 35 1.59 20.22 28.54
CA LEU A 35 0.93 18.95 28.24
C LEU A 35 1.83 18.12 27.34
N ASN A 36 2.39 17.05 27.91
CA ASN A 36 3.25 16.12 27.18
C ASN A 36 2.45 14.88 26.73
N PHE A 37 2.22 14.76 25.42
CA PHE A 37 1.62 13.58 24.78
C PHE A 37 2.66 12.47 24.60
N VAL A 38 2.64 11.50 25.52
CA VAL A 38 3.62 10.40 25.59
C VAL A 38 3.73 9.53 24.31
N PRO A 39 2.68 9.28 23.49
CA PRO A 39 2.84 8.45 22.29
C PRO A 39 3.63 9.11 21.15
N GLN A 40 3.91 10.41 21.23
CA GLN A 40 4.38 11.20 20.09
C GLN A 40 5.73 10.72 19.52
N ARG A 41 6.64 10.22 20.38
CA ARG A 41 7.94 9.71 19.93
C ARG A 41 7.82 8.47 19.05
N ARG A 42 6.86 7.58 19.33
CA ARG A 42 6.61 6.37 18.52
C ARG A 42 6.00 6.73 17.17
N VAL A 43 5.06 7.67 17.17
CA VAL A 43 4.44 8.18 15.93
C VAL A 43 5.48 8.85 15.05
N ASN A 44 6.33 9.71 15.61
CA ASN A 44 7.40 10.36 14.86
C ASN A 44 8.37 9.35 14.23
N LEU A 45 8.74 8.31 14.98
CA LEU A 45 9.62 7.25 14.47
C LEU A 45 8.94 6.45 13.33
N ALA A 46 7.65 6.13 13.47
CA ALA A 46 6.88 5.47 12.41
C ALA A 46 6.77 6.34 11.14
N LEU A 47 6.57 7.65 11.29
CA LEU A 47 6.52 8.60 10.17
C LEU A 47 7.88 8.69 9.45
N VAL A 48 8.98 8.78 10.20
CA VAL A 48 10.34 8.79 9.62
C VAL A 48 10.61 7.50 8.87
N LEU A 49 10.29 6.34 9.45
CA LEU A 49 10.46 5.05 8.78
C LEU A 49 9.63 4.94 7.51
N SER A 50 8.36 5.38 7.54
CA SER A 50 7.50 5.41 6.37
C SER A 50 8.07 6.30 5.25
N ALA A 51 8.57 7.49 5.59
CA ALA A 51 9.23 8.38 4.64
C ALA A 51 10.47 7.73 4.01
N ILE A 52 11.31 7.06 4.82
CA ILE A 52 12.49 6.33 4.33
C ILE A 52 12.06 5.19 3.39
N SER A 53 11.00 4.44 3.72
CA SER A 53 10.49 3.36 2.86
C SER A 53 9.99 3.89 1.52
N ILE A 54 9.24 4.99 1.51
CA ILE A 54 8.75 5.63 0.27
C ILE A 54 9.92 6.08 -0.59
N LEU A 55 10.93 6.74 0.02
CA LEU A 55 12.14 7.16 -0.69
C LEU A 55 12.91 5.96 -1.24
N GLY A 56 13.04 4.89 -0.47
CA GLY A 56 13.67 3.63 -0.92
C GLY A 56 12.95 3.04 -2.13
N CYS A 57 11.62 2.93 -2.08
CA CYS A 57 10.81 2.48 -3.21
C CYS A 57 10.97 3.37 -4.43
N ALA A 58 10.99 4.70 -4.25
CA ALA A 58 11.18 5.65 -5.34
C ALA A 58 12.57 5.52 -5.98
N ILE A 59 13.63 5.38 -5.17
CA ILE A 59 15.00 5.16 -5.66
C ILE A 59 15.08 3.85 -6.45
N VAL A 60 14.54 2.75 -5.91
CA VAL A 60 14.53 1.46 -6.62
C VAL A 60 13.77 1.56 -7.93
N ALA A 61 12.60 2.22 -7.94
CA ALA A 61 11.83 2.44 -9.15
C ALA A 61 12.60 3.26 -10.20
N MET A 62 13.28 4.34 -9.78
CA MET A 62 14.05 5.20 -10.69
C MET A 62 15.32 4.54 -11.21
N VAL A 63 16.06 3.83 -10.36
CA VAL A 63 17.32 3.15 -10.74
C VAL A 63 17.03 1.90 -11.58
N GLY A 64 16.06 1.09 -11.17
CA GLY A 64 15.64 -0.10 -11.93
C GLY A 64 14.95 0.23 -13.26
N SER A 65 14.31 1.40 -13.38
CA SER A 65 13.77 1.87 -14.66
C SER A 65 14.86 2.20 -15.67
N ARG A 66 16.06 2.60 -15.20
CA ARG A 66 17.15 3.06 -16.07
C ARG A 66 17.92 1.89 -16.70
N SER A 67 18.15 0.80 -15.96
CA SER A 67 18.78 -0.41 -16.51
C SER A 67 17.86 -1.19 -17.45
N ARG A 68 16.53 -1.11 -17.23
CA ARG A 68 15.54 -1.80 -18.08
C ARG A 68 15.39 -1.15 -19.46
N GLN A 69 15.81 0.10 -19.64
CA GLN A 69 15.67 0.83 -20.89
C GLN A 69 16.65 0.38 -21.98
N GLU A 70 17.78 -0.21 -21.61
CA GLU A 70 18.70 -0.87 -22.55
C GLU A 70 18.27 -2.31 -22.90
N GLU A 71 17.51 -2.98 -22.03
CA GLU A 71 16.96 -4.33 -22.25
C GLU A 71 15.61 -4.30 -23.00
N LEU A 72 14.99 -3.12 -23.13
CA LEU A 72 13.67 -2.92 -23.74
C LEU A 72 13.65 -3.11 -25.27
N ASP A 73 14.79 -3.01 -25.95
CA ASP A 73 14.90 -3.34 -27.38
C ASP A 73 14.95 -4.87 -27.64
N ASP A 74 15.30 -5.68 -26.64
CA ASP A 74 15.25 -7.16 -26.71
C ASP A 74 13.98 -7.76 -26.08
N LEU A 75 13.21 -6.98 -25.31
CA LEU A 75 12.07 -7.42 -24.50
C LEU A 75 10.71 -6.83 -24.95
N ALA A 76 10.27 -7.17 -26.17
CA ALA A 76 8.83 -7.17 -26.50
C ALA A 76 7.98 -8.11 -25.59
N THR A 77 8.61 -8.74 -24.59
CA THR A 77 8.05 -9.70 -23.63
C THR A 77 7.87 -9.05 -22.25
N SER A 78 7.08 -7.98 -22.16
CA SER A 78 6.74 -7.39 -20.86
C SER A 78 5.94 -8.41 -20.01
N PRO A 79 6.27 -8.63 -18.71
CA PRO A 79 5.59 -9.61 -17.85
C PRO A 79 4.09 -9.29 -17.63
N LEU A 80 3.71 -8.02 -17.71
CA LEU A 80 2.31 -7.59 -17.74
C LEU A 80 1.56 -8.02 -19.03
N TYR A 81 2.29 -8.35 -20.08
CA TYR A 81 1.81 -8.83 -21.39
C TYR A 81 2.06 -10.32 -21.64
N SER A 82 2.70 -11.03 -20.70
CA SER A 82 2.92 -12.48 -20.78
C SER A 82 1.59 -13.23 -20.93
N THR A 83 1.47 -14.06 -21.98
CA THR A 83 0.29 -14.91 -22.22
C THR A 83 0.24 -16.13 -21.30
N THR A 84 1.30 -16.36 -20.53
CA THR A 84 1.44 -17.51 -19.64
C THR A 84 0.36 -17.49 -18.56
N ARG A 85 -0.31 -18.64 -18.40
CA ARG A 85 -1.32 -18.88 -17.37
C ARG A 85 -0.72 -19.75 -16.28
N ALA A 86 -1.04 -19.45 -15.03
CA ALA A 86 -0.73 -20.35 -13.93
C ALA A 86 -1.63 -21.60 -14.02
N PRO A 87 -1.15 -22.78 -13.59
CA PRO A 87 -2.02 -23.95 -13.44
C PRO A 87 -3.13 -23.67 -12.41
N LEU A 88 -4.31 -24.27 -12.62
CA LEU A 88 -5.53 -24.00 -11.84
C LEU A 88 -5.33 -24.15 -10.33
N SER A 89 -4.55 -25.15 -9.89
CA SER A 89 -4.26 -25.37 -8.46
C SER A 89 -3.47 -24.22 -7.84
N VAL A 90 -2.49 -23.67 -8.57
CA VAL A 90 -1.68 -22.54 -8.12
C VAL A 90 -2.48 -21.25 -8.16
N ALA A 91 -3.29 -21.04 -9.20
CA ALA A 91 -4.22 -19.91 -9.28
C ALA A 91 -5.19 -19.91 -8.09
N LEU A 92 -5.78 -21.06 -7.77
CA LEU A 92 -6.71 -21.20 -6.64
C LEU A 92 -6.01 -21.02 -5.29
N ALA A 93 -4.83 -21.61 -5.08
CA ALA A 93 -4.06 -21.43 -3.85
C ALA A 93 -3.66 -19.95 -3.64
N THR A 94 -3.24 -19.28 -4.70
CA THR A 94 -2.88 -17.85 -4.67
C THR A 94 -4.10 -16.99 -4.36
N ALA A 95 -5.23 -17.24 -5.02
CA ALA A 95 -6.48 -16.54 -4.78
C ALA A 95 -6.99 -16.73 -3.35
N LEU A 96 -6.92 -17.96 -2.80
CA LEU A 96 -7.30 -18.26 -1.43
C LEU A 96 -6.36 -17.58 -0.42
N ALA A 97 -5.05 -17.62 -0.65
CA ALA A 97 -4.08 -16.97 0.24
C ALA A 97 -4.28 -15.46 0.28
N ILE A 98 -4.40 -14.81 -0.90
CA ILE A 98 -4.64 -13.38 -1.01
C ILE A 98 -6.00 -13.01 -0.42
N GLY A 99 -7.05 -13.78 -0.73
CA GLY A 99 -8.39 -13.56 -0.21
C GLY A 99 -8.44 -13.66 1.31
N LEU A 100 -7.82 -14.68 1.91
CA LEU A 100 -7.78 -14.88 3.35
C LEU A 100 -6.99 -13.77 4.07
N LEU A 101 -5.87 -13.33 3.49
CA LEU A 101 -5.12 -12.20 4.02
C LEU A 101 -5.95 -10.92 3.94
N ALA A 102 -6.63 -10.69 2.82
CA ALA A 102 -7.46 -9.53 2.60
C ALA A 102 -8.71 -9.52 3.49
N THR A 103 -9.32 -10.68 3.80
CA THR A 103 -10.47 -10.75 4.71
C THR A 103 -10.09 -10.40 6.14
N LEU A 104 -8.87 -10.74 6.58
CA LEU A 104 -8.37 -10.36 7.91
C LEU A 104 -8.26 -8.84 8.08
N VAL A 105 -7.98 -8.12 6.98
CA VAL A 105 -7.72 -6.67 7.00
C VAL A 105 -8.96 -5.85 6.64
N LEU A 106 -9.72 -6.29 5.63
CA LEU A 106 -10.80 -5.53 5.01
C LEU A 106 -12.20 -6.05 5.41
N GLY A 107 -12.28 -7.24 5.99
CA GLY A 107 -13.53 -7.96 6.23
C GLY A 107 -13.92 -8.89 5.07
N LEU A 108 -14.96 -9.68 5.29
CA LEU A 108 -15.28 -10.86 4.47
C LEU A 108 -15.57 -10.50 3.00
N ILE A 109 -16.44 -9.53 2.75
CA ILE A 109 -16.90 -9.16 1.40
C ILE A 109 -15.74 -8.59 0.55
N PRO A 110 -15.04 -7.52 0.97
CA PRO A 110 -13.93 -6.98 0.18
C PRO A 110 -12.77 -7.97 0.06
N GLY A 111 -12.46 -8.76 1.09
CA GLY A 111 -11.42 -9.79 0.99
C GLY A 111 -11.74 -10.89 -0.03
N ALA A 112 -12.99 -11.35 -0.09
CA ALA A 112 -13.44 -12.31 -1.10
C ALA A 112 -13.34 -11.74 -2.52
N LEU A 113 -13.69 -10.46 -2.71
CA LEU A 113 -13.54 -9.79 -4.01
C LEU A 113 -12.08 -9.68 -4.45
N VAL A 114 -11.16 -9.34 -3.55
CA VAL A 114 -9.72 -9.32 -3.85
C VAL A 114 -9.22 -10.71 -4.27
N GLY A 115 -9.63 -11.77 -3.56
CA GLY A 115 -9.28 -13.14 -3.94
C GLY A 115 -9.79 -13.53 -5.32
N LEU A 116 -11.04 -13.17 -5.65
CA LEU A 116 -11.64 -13.41 -6.96
C LEU A 116 -10.88 -12.67 -8.07
N LEU A 117 -10.57 -11.39 -7.86
CA LEU A 117 -9.79 -10.58 -8.81
C LEU A 117 -8.40 -11.18 -9.05
N GLY A 118 -7.73 -11.64 -7.99
CA GLY A 118 -6.46 -12.35 -8.09
C GLY A 118 -6.55 -13.61 -8.95
N PHE A 119 -7.60 -14.42 -8.75
CA PHE A 119 -7.87 -15.60 -9.60
C PHE A 119 -8.03 -15.20 -11.08
N PHE A 120 -8.92 -14.25 -11.37
CA PHE A 120 -9.15 -13.80 -12.76
C PHE A 120 -7.88 -13.23 -13.41
N ALA A 121 -7.05 -12.51 -12.65
CA ALA A 121 -5.80 -11.94 -13.14
C ALA A 121 -4.74 -13.01 -13.50
N THR A 122 -4.72 -14.14 -12.78
CA THR A 122 -3.84 -15.27 -13.15
C THR A 122 -4.29 -15.95 -14.45
N TRP A 123 -5.57 -15.84 -14.82
CA TRP A 123 -6.16 -16.53 -15.95
C TRP A 123 -6.29 -15.67 -17.22
N HIS A 124 -6.60 -14.39 -17.07
CA HIS A 124 -6.90 -13.47 -18.17
C HIS A 124 -5.91 -12.30 -18.24
N ARG A 125 -5.26 -12.14 -19.40
CA ARG A 125 -4.30 -11.06 -19.66
C ARG A 125 -4.88 -9.65 -19.48
N TRP A 126 -6.13 -9.45 -19.88
CA TRP A 126 -6.79 -8.14 -19.77
C TRP A 126 -7.12 -7.80 -18.32
N ALA A 127 -7.49 -8.81 -17.52
CA ALA A 127 -7.70 -8.64 -16.08
C ALA A 127 -6.40 -8.26 -15.39
N ARG A 128 -5.28 -8.90 -15.75
CA ARG A 128 -3.94 -8.57 -15.25
C ARG A 128 -3.53 -7.13 -15.59
N ALA A 129 -3.71 -6.71 -16.84
CA ALA A 129 -3.40 -5.34 -17.28
C ALA A 129 -4.30 -4.29 -16.59
N ALA A 130 -5.61 -4.57 -16.46
CA ALA A 130 -6.54 -3.70 -15.73
C ALA A 130 -6.17 -3.61 -14.23
N MET A 131 -5.70 -4.71 -13.64
CA MET A 131 -5.32 -4.78 -12.24
C MET A 131 -4.05 -3.98 -11.92
N GLY A 132 -3.16 -3.77 -12.91
CA GLY A 132 -2.01 -2.87 -12.74
C GLY A 132 -2.42 -1.43 -12.43
N TRP A 133 -3.55 -0.96 -12.98
CA TRP A 133 -4.08 0.38 -12.73
C TRP A 133 -4.91 0.49 -11.46
N LEU A 134 -5.44 -0.63 -10.96
CA LEU A 134 -6.38 -0.65 -9.84
C LEU A 134 -5.82 -0.01 -8.56
N PRO A 135 -4.60 -0.32 -8.07
CA PRO A 135 -4.04 0.32 -6.89
C PRO A 135 -3.90 1.83 -7.05
N LEU A 136 -3.42 2.27 -8.22
CA LEU A 136 -3.22 3.69 -8.51
C LEU A 136 -4.54 4.45 -8.45
N LEU A 137 -5.59 3.91 -9.08
CA LEU A 137 -6.92 4.53 -9.10
C LEU A 137 -7.56 4.57 -7.71
N LEU A 138 -7.46 3.49 -6.93
CA LEU A 138 -8.03 3.44 -5.57
C LEU A 138 -7.31 4.39 -4.61
N VAL A 139 -5.98 4.40 -4.60
CA VAL A 139 -5.22 5.32 -3.74
C VAL A 139 -5.45 6.77 -4.16
N SER A 140 -5.40 7.06 -5.46
CA SER A 140 -5.61 8.43 -5.97
C SER A 140 -7.02 8.93 -5.67
N SER A 141 -8.05 8.08 -5.85
CA SER A 141 -9.43 8.45 -5.54
C SER A 141 -9.63 8.71 -4.04
N GLY A 142 -9.02 7.91 -3.17
CA GLY A 142 -9.02 8.15 -1.73
C GLY A 142 -8.36 9.50 -1.36
N VAL A 143 -7.19 9.78 -1.92
CA VAL A 143 -6.47 11.05 -1.69
C VAL A 143 -7.28 12.25 -2.19
N LEU A 144 -7.81 12.18 -3.41
CA LEU A 144 -8.62 13.25 -4.00
C LEU A 144 -9.92 13.49 -3.22
N TRP A 145 -10.57 12.41 -2.76
CA TRP A 145 -11.75 12.51 -1.92
C TRP A 145 -11.43 13.25 -0.62
N VAL A 146 -10.40 12.82 0.11
CA VAL A 146 -10.02 13.43 1.38
C VAL A 146 -9.58 14.89 1.18
N GLY A 147 -8.79 15.18 0.15
CA GLY A 147 -8.41 16.55 -0.21
C GLY A 147 -9.61 17.42 -0.53
N GLY A 148 -10.60 16.88 -1.25
CA GLY A 148 -11.87 17.55 -1.52
C GLY A 148 -12.69 17.83 -0.27
N LEU A 149 -12.75 16.88 0.67
CA LEU A 149 -13.40 17.06 1.97
C LEU A 149 -12.74 18.17 2.78
N ILE A 150 -11.41 18.14 2.90
CA ILE A 150 -10.64 19.15 3.64
C ILE A 150 -10.85 20.53 3.02
N SER A 151 -10.80 20.62 1.68
CA SER A 151 -10.94 21.89 0.97
C SER A 151 -12.35 22.47 1.03
N ARG A 152 -13.40 21.66 1.14
CA ARG A 152 -14.79 22.13 1.16
C ARG A 152 -15.35 22.37 2.54
N TYR A 153 -15.00 21.53 3.52
CA TYR A 153 -15.80 21.43 4.75
C TYR A 153 -15.07 21.88 6.01
N THR A 154 -13.76 22.19 5.98
CA THR A 154 -12.98 22.55 7.18
C THR A 154 -13.32 21.59 8.33
N ILE A 155 -12.95 20.32 8.17
CA ILE A 155 -13.30 19.25 9.12
C ILE A 155 -12.98 19.73 10.55
N ALA A 156 -14.00 19.86 11.38
CA ALA A 156 -13.82 20.32 12.75
C ALA A 156 -12.87 19.36 13.47
N PRO A 157 -11.84 19.85 14.17
CA PRO A 157 -10.91 19.01 14.90
C PRO A 157 -11.62 18.37 16.10
N GLY A 158 -12.35 17.28 15.85
CA GLY A 158 -13.12 16.52 16.83
C GLY A 158 -13.26 15.05 16.39
N MET A 159 -13.68 14.15 17.27
CA MET A 159 -13.69 12.69 17.03
C MET A 159 -14.50 12.25 15.79
N GLU A 160 -15.35 13.13 15.28
CA GLU A 160 -16.16 12.98 14.07
C GLU A 160 -15.32 12.65 12.83
N TRP A 161 -14.10 13.20 12.72
CA TRP A 161 -13.23 12.99 11.57
C TRP A 161 -12.92 11.50 11.33
N VAL A 162 -12.86 10.68 12.39
CA VAL A 162 -12.59 9.23 12.29
C VAL A 162 -13.73 8.52 11.57
N VAL A 163 -14.97 8.91 11.89
CA VAL A 163 -16.18 8.32 11.30
C VAL A 163 -16.35 8.79 9.86
N GLU A 164 -16.14 10.08 9.61
CA GLU A 164 -16.25 10.68 8.27
C GLU A 164 -15.20 10.11 7.29
N LEU A 165 -13.96 9.92 7.76
CA LEU A 165 -12.87 9.38 6.94
C LEU A 165 -12.86 7.85 6.84
N ASN A 166 -13.72 7.14 7.57
CA ASN A 166 -13.75 5.67 7.54
C ASN A 166 -13.97 5.12 6.11
N ARG A 167 -14.79 5.80 5.30
CA ARG A 167 -15.01 5.40 3.89
C ARG A 167 -13.75 5.54 3.04
N ALA A 168 -13.05 6.67 3.17
CA ALA A 168 -11.80 6.91 2.44
C ALA A 168 -10.71 5.93 2.89
N HIS A 169 -10.63 5.63 4.19
CA HIS A 169 -9.72 4.65 4.74
C HIS A 169 -9.89 3.26 4.11
N GLN A 170 -11.12 2.77 3.99
CA GLN A 170 -11.41 1.48 3.35
C GLN A 170 -10.95 1.46 1.87
N ILE A 171 -11.23 2.52 1.11
CA ILE A 171 -10.82 2.62 -0.31
C ILE A 171 -9.29 2.55 -0.43
N VAL A 172 -8.57 3.30 0.39
CA VAL A 172 -7.09 3.32 0.37
C VAL A 172 -6.52 1.96 0.79
N LEU A 173 -7.08 1.32 1.82
CA LEU A 173 -6.67 -0.01 2.25
C LEU A 173 -6.86 -1.06 1.14
N VAL A 174 -7.99 -1.05 0.43
CA VAL A 174 -8.19 -1.93 -0.74
C VAL A 174 -7.12 -1.66 -1.80
N GLY A 175 -6.79 -0.37 -2.05
CA GLY A 175 -5.71 0.01 -2.95
C GLY A 175 -4.35 -0.59 -2.56
N ILE A 176 -3.99 -0.50 -1.27
CA ILE A 176 -2.73 -1.05 -0.74
C ILE A 176 -2.69 -2.58 -0.86
N VAL A 177 -3.75 -3.27 -0.44
CA VAL A 177 -3.85 -4.74 -0.55
C VAL A 177 -3.77 -5.18 -2.03
N SER A 178 -4.32 -4.37 -2.94
CA SER A 178 -4.24 -4.64 -4.38
C SER A 178 -2.81 -4.59 -4.92
N VAL A 179 -1.92 -3.76 -4.35
CA VAL A 179 -0.48 -3.76 -4.72
C VAL A 179 0.15 -5.13 -4.42
N ALA A 180 -0.07 -5.64 -3.20
CA ALA A 180 0.46 -6.95 -2.81
C ALA A 180 -0.09 -8.07 -3.71
N MET A 181 -1.37 -7.99 -4.06
CA MET A 181 -2.00 -8.92 -5.00
C MET A 181 -1.33 -8.88 -6.39
N VAL A 182 -1.07 -7.69 -6.95
CA VAL A 182 -0.41 -7.55 -8.27
C VAL A 182 0.98 -8.20 -8.24
N VAL A 183 1.79 -7.91 -7.22
CA VAL A 183 3.14 -8.46 -7.06
C VAL A 183 3.11 -9.99 -6.96
N LEU A 184 2.19 -10.54 -6.17
CA LEU A 184 2.05 -12.00 -6.01
C LEU A 184 1.62 -12.67 -7.31
N VAL A 185 0.63 -12.11 -8.01
CA VAL A 185 0.15 -12.66 -9.28
C VAL A 185 1.24 -12.61 -10.35
N GLU A 186 1.99 -11.51 -10.43
CA GLU A 186 3.12 -11.38 -11.37
C GLU A 186 4.26 -12.36 -11.03
N GLY A 187 4.61 -12.49 -9.75
CA GLY A 187 5.62 -13.46 -9.28
C GLY A 187 5.23 -14.91 -9.54
N VAL A 188 3.94 -15.24 -9.51
CA VAL A 188 3.44 -16.58 -9.86
C VAL A 188 3.50 -16.81 -11.37
N CYS A 189 3.00 -15.88 -12.17
CA CYS A 189 2.97 -16.04 -13.63
C CYS A 189 4.37 -16.09 -14.27
N THR A 190 5.33 -15.33 -13.74
CA THR A 190 6.72 -15.31 -14.23
C THR A 190 7.45 -16.64 -14.02
N ARG A 191 7.12 -17.39 -12.96
CA ARG A 191 7.70 -18.73 -12.71
C ARG A 191 7.36 -19.77 -13.78
N PHE A 192 6.31 -19.54 -14.56
CA PHE A 192 5.86 -20.47 -15.60
C PHE A 192 6.24 -20.02 -17.00
N VAL A 193 7.00 -18.92 -17.15
CA VAL A 193 7.51 -18.48 -18.45
C VAL A 193 8.57 -19.49 -18.90
N PRO A 194 8.40 -20.18 -20.05
CA PRO A 194 9.39 -21.11 -20.55
C PRO A 194 10.71 -20.39 -20.80
N SER A 195 11.82 -20.93 -20.30
CA SER A 195 13.16 -20.46 -20.69
C SER A 195 13.31 -20.63 -22.20
N SER A 196 13.66 -19.56 -22.91
CA SER A 196 13.92 -19.64 -24.35
C SER A 196 14.94 -20.74 -24.63
N PRO A 197 14.73 -21.57 -25.67
CA PRO A 197 15.74 -22.55 -26.06
C PRO A 197 17.03 -21.79 -26.36
N GLN A 198 18.12 -22.14 -25.67
CA GLN A 198 19.44 -21.64 -26.04
C GLN A 198 19.69 -22.09 -27.48
N ILE A 199 19.75 -21.13 -28.40
CA ILE A 199 20.27 -21.37 -29.74
C ILE A 199 21.75 -21.71 -29.53
N SER A 200 22.09 -23.00 -29.55
CA SER A 200 23.47 -23.44 -29.54
C SER A 200 24.20 -22.75 -30.70
N PRO A 201 25.39 -22.14 -30.48
CA PRO A 201 26.14 -21.43 -31.52
C PRO A 201 26.56 -22.32 -32.70
N GLU A 202 26.41 -23.64 -32.57
CA GLU A 202 26.82 -24.67 -33.54
C GLU A 202 26.07 -24.60 -34.89
N SER A 203 24.92 -23.92 -34.98
CA SER A 203 24.19 -23.75 -36.24
C SER A 203 24.67 -22.57 -37.10
N SER A 204 25.57 -21.74 -36.58
CA SER A 204 26.11 -20.58 -37.30
C SER A 204 27.29 -20.94 -38.20
N GLU A 205 28.01 -22.03 -37.88
CA GLU A 205 29.23 -22.45 -38.58
C GLU A 205 28.91 -23.26 -39.86
N VAL A 206 27.79 -23.97 -39.89
CA VAL A 206 27.37 -24.79 -41.05
C VAL A 206 26.83 -23.94 -42.21
N ALA A 207 26.45 -22.68 -41.97
CA ALA A 207 25.91 -21.80 -43.01
C ALA A 207 26.99 -21.02 -43.78
N GLN A 208 28.26 -21.05 -43.35
CA GLN A 208 29.36 -20.36 -44.04
C GLN A 208 30.12 -21.24 -45.06
N ASP A 209 29.83 -22.54 -45.11
CA ASP A 209 30.52 -23.54 -45.96
C ASP A 209 29.64 -24.10 -47.10
N LEU A 210 28.74 -23.28 -47.66
CA LEU A 210 28.09 -23.62 -48.93
C LEU A 210 28.79 -22.87 -50.09
N PRO A 211 29.33 -23.59 -51.10
CA PRO A 211 30.11 -23.03 -52.20
C PRO A 211 29.30 -22.22 -53.21
#